data_AF-A0AAZ3R7B7-F1
#
_entry.id   AF-A0AAZ3R7B7-F1
#
_cell.length_a   1.000
_cell.length_b   1.000
_cell.length_c   1.000
_cell.angle_alpha   90.00
_cell.angle_beta   90.00
_cell.angle_gamma   90.00
#
_symmetry.space_group_name_H-M   'P 1'
#
loop_
_entity.id
_entity.type
_entity.pdbx_description
1 polymer ?
#
loop_
_entity_poly.entity_id
_entity_poly.type
_entity_poly.pdbx_seq_one_letter_code
_entity_poly.pdbx_strand_id
1 'polypeptide(L)'
;MVKHGGGSIMLWGCFSAAGTGRLDRIEGKMNGTKYREILDENLLQSTHDLILGRRFTFQQNNDPKHTAKTTQESLRDKSLNVFEWPCGAPHPN
;
A
#
# COMPACT_ATOMS: atom_id res chain seq x y z
N MET A 1 -36.83 1.76 -5.81
CA MET A 1 -35.51 1.68 -5.16
C MET A 1 -34.79 0.44 -5.67
N VAL A 2 -33.93 0.59 -6.68
CA VAL A 2 -33.17 -0.53 -7.23
C VAL A 2 -32.00 -0.82 -6.28
N LYS A 3 -32.00 -1.98 -5.64
CA LYS A 3 -30.82 -2.50 -4.94
C LYS A 3 -29.99 -3.24 -5.98
N HIS A 4 -28.96 -2.60 -6.52
CA HIS A 4 -27.93 -3.33 -7.25
C HIS A 4 -27.15 -4.16 -6.22
N GLY A 5 -27.26 -5.49 -6.31
CA GLY A 5 -26.31 -6.44 -5.70
C GLY A 5 -24.94 -6.35 -6.40
N GLY A 6 -24.42 -5.13 -6.55
CA GLY A 6 -23.17 -4.85 -7.23
C GLY A 6 -22.01 -5.29 -6.35
N GLY A 7 -21.41 -6.42 -6.69
CA GLY A 7 -20.14 -6.82 -6.08
C GLY A 7 -19.11 -5.71 -6.23
N SER A 8 -18.32 -5.46 -5.19
CA SER A 8 -17.18 -4.54 -5.24
C SER A 8 -15.92 -5.31 -5.57
N ILE A 9 -15.11 -4.81 -6.50
CA ILE A 9 -13.72 -5.25 -6.66
C ILE A 9 -12.83 -4.37 -5.76
N MET A 10 -11.87 -5.00 -5.09
CA MET A 10 -10.86 -4.30 -4.32
C MET A 10 -9.53 -4.42 -5.08
N LEU A 11 -8.85 -3.30 -5.28
CA LEU A 11 -7.58 -3.21 -5.99
C LEU A 11 -6.56 -2.55 -5.07
N TRP A 12 -5.30 -2.96 -5.19
CA TRP A 12 -4.15 -2.29 -4.61
C TRP A 12 -3.17 -1.94 -5.72
N GLY A 13 -2.63 -0.74 -5.68
CA GLY A 13 -1.55 -0.36 -6.57
C GLY A 13 -0.77 0.80 -5.98
N CYS A 14 0.41 1.03 -6.53
CA CYS A 14 1.24 2.17 -6.19
C CYS A 14 1.60 2.96 -7.45
N PHE A 15 2.06 4.20 -7.25
CA PHE A 15 2.53 5.06 -8.33
C PHE A 15 3.61 6.00 -7.80
N SER A 16 4.34 6.62 -8.73
CA SER A 16 5.39 7.59 -8.46
C SER A 16 5.44 8.63 -9.57
N ALA A 17 6.34 9.62 -9.44
CA ALA A 17 6.65 10.54 -10.53
C ALA A 17 7.18 9.84 -11.81
N ALA A 18 7.75 8.65 -11.67
CA ALA A 18 8.23 7.85 -12.81
C ALA A 18 7.10 7.10 -13.54
N GLY A 19 5.90 7.01 -12.94
CA GLY A 19 4.74 6.32 -13.52
C GLY A 19 4.01 5.43 -12.52
N THR A 20 3.10 4.63 -13.05
CA THR A 20 2.28 3.68 -12.28
C THR A 20 3.05 2.40 -12.01
N GLY A 21 3.05 1.96 -10.75
CA GLY A 21 3.48 0.61 -10.36
C GLY A 21 2.42 -0.43 -10.71
N ARG A 22 2.58 -1.65 -10.20
CA ARG A 22 1.65 -2.73 -10.51
C ARG A 22 0.33 -2.56 -9.76
N LEU A 23 -0.71 -3.11 -10.35
CA LEU A 23 -2.08 -3.10 -9.82
C LEU A 23 -2.53 -4.54 -9.58
N ASP A 24 -2.80 -4.89 -8.32
CA ASP A 24 -3.26 -6.21 -7.92
C ASP A 24 -4.72 -6.19 -7.48
N ARG A 25 -5.44 -7.22 -7.90
CA ARG A 25 -6.79 -7.47 -7.42
C ARG A 25 -6.73 -8.23 -6.10
N ILE A 26 -7.32 -7.62 -5.07
CA ILE A 26 -7.45 -8.24 -3.76
C ILE A 26 -8.73 -9.05 -3.72
N GLU A 27 -8.59 -10.35 -3.55
CA GLU A 27 -9.74 -11.23 -3.34
C GLU A 27 -10.18 -11.21 -1.87
N GLY A 28 -11.47 -10.92 -1.65
CA GLY A 28 -12.06 -10.86 -0.31
C GLY A 28 -11.64 -9.61 0.47
N LYS A 29 -11.61 -9.74 1.81
CA LYS A 29 -11.34 -8.61 2.71
C LYS A 29 -9.84 -8.42 2.93
N MET A 30 -9.34 -7.20 2.72
CA MET A 30 -7.98 -6.83 3.10
C MET A 30 -7.77 -7.01 4.62
N ASN A 31 -6.74 -7.76 4.99
CA ASN A 31 -6.24 -7.94 6.35
C ASN A 31 -4.73 -7.65 6.39
N GLY A 32 -4.13 -7.57 7.59
CA GLY A 32 -2.72 -7.23 7.74
C GLY A 32 -1.74 -8.25 7.16
N THR A 33 -2.13 -9.52 7.00
CA THR A 33 -1.28 -10.54 6.35
C THR A 33 -1.24 -10.33 4.85
N LYS A 34 -2.41 -10.23 4.19
CA LYS A 34 -2.50 -9.93 2.77
C LYS A 34 -1.82 -8.61 2.42
N TYR A 35 -1.96 -7.61 3.29
CA TYR A 35 -1.29 -6.33 3.10
C TYR A 35 0.23 -6.49 3.04
N ARG A 36 0.83 -7.28 3.95
CA ARG A 36 2.27 -7.55 3.95
C ARG A 36 2.70 -8.34 2.71
N GLU A 37 1.94 -9.35 2.29
CA GLU A 37 2.21 -10.09 1.04
C GLU A 37 2.26 -9.16 -0.18
N ILE A 38 1.30 -8.23 -0.28
CA ILE A 38 1.25 -7.24 -1.36
C ILE A 38 2.44 -6.26 -1.29
N LEU A 39 2.86 -5.84 -0.10
CA LEU A 39 4.06 -5.02 0.06
C LEU A 39 5.33 -5.78 -0.36
N ASP A 40 5.38 -7.09 -0.11
CA ASP A 40 6.56 -7.90 -0.42
C ASP A 40 6.70 -8.18 -1.90
N GLU A 41 5.59 -8.47 -2.58
CA GLU A 41 5.61 -8.80 -3.99
C GLU A 41 5.44 -7.56 -4.85
N ASN A 42 4.34 -6.84 -4.69
CA ASN A 42 3.96 -5.79 -5.61
C ASN A 42 4.76 -4.51 -5.37
N LEU A 43 4.88 -4.03 -4.12
CA LEU A 43 5.61 -2.79 -3.87
C LEU A 43 7.09 -2.92 -4.26
N LEU A 44 7.78 -3.97 -3.81
CA LEU A 44 9.20 -4.16 -4.13
C LEU A 44 9.42 -4.28 -5.65
N GLN A 45 8.60 -5.07 -6.33
CA GLN A 45 8.72 -5.20 -7.79
C GLN A 45 8.39 -3.89 -8.51
N SER A 46 7.39 -3.13 -8.04
CA SER A 46 7.07 -1.82 -8.60
C SER A 46 8.22 -0.83 -8.40
N THR A 47 8.92 -0.87 -7.27
CA THR A 47 10.08 0.03 -7.03
C THR A 47 11.26 -0.28 -7.96
N HIS A 48 11.44 -1.56 -8.31
CA HIS A 48 12.41 -1.99 -9.30
C HIS A 48 11.97 -1.58 -10.72
N ASP A 49 10.72 -1.86 -11.08
CA ASP A 49 10.16 -1.57 -12.41
C ASP A 49 10.15 -0.05 -12.70
N LEU A 50 9.93 0.78 -11.67
CA LEU A 50 9.93 2.24 -11.76
C LEU A 50 11.30 2.89 -11.52
N ILE A 51 12.35 2.10 -11.24
CA ILE A 51 13.72 2.58 -11.01
C ILE A 51 13.79 3.72 -9.97
N LEU A 52 13.05 3.57 -8.86
CA LEU A 52 12.93 4.61 -7.82
C LEU A 52 14.23 4.83 -7.00
N GLY A 53 15.24 3.99 -7.23
CA GLY A 53 16.49 3.99 -6.48
C GLY A 53 16.30 3.48 -5.05
N ARG A 54 17.38 3.56 -4.25
CA ARG A 54 17.41 3.05 -2.86
C ARG A 54 16.75 3.97 -1.83
N ARG A 55 16.36 5.20 -2.19
CA ARG A 55 15.90 6.23 -1.25
C ARG A 55 14.50 6.74 -1.58
N PHE A 56 13.58 5.84 -1.88
CA PHE A 56 12.17 6.21 -1.98
C PHE A 56 11.53 6.24 -0.59
N THR A 57 10.50 7.09 -0.44
CA THR A 57 9.63 7.11 0.73
C THR A 57 8.29 6.51 0.34
N PHE A 58 7.86 5.49 1.06
CA PHE A 58 6.60 4.83 0.88
C PHE A 58 5.50 5.56 1.67
N GLN A 59 4.45 6.02 0.99
CA GLN A 59 3.29 6.63 1.63
C GLN A 59 2.13 5.64 1.69
N GLN A 60 1.53 5.48 2.86
CA GLN A 60 0.33 4.68 3.10
C GLN A 60 -0.64 5.44 4.01
N ASN A 61 -1.93 5.11 3.96
CA ASN A 61 -2.90 5.70 4.88
C ASN A 61 -2.73 5.13 6.30
N ASN A 62 -3.21 5.87 7.31
CA ASN A 62 -3.12 5.49 8.72
C ASN A 62 -4.22 4.47 9.13
N ASP A 63 -4.67 3.60 8.22
CA ASP A 63 -5.66 2.56 8.55
C ASP A 63 -5.08 1.63 9.64
N PRO A 64 -5.83 1.29 10.70
CA PRO A 64 -5.38 0.38 11.76
C PRO A 64 -4.73 -0.92 11.26
N LYS A 65 -5.09 -1.40 10.06
CA LYS A 65 -4.50 -2.59 9.45
C LYS A 65 -3.09 -2.34 8.90
N HIS A 66 -2.82 -1.14 8.42
CA HIS A 66 -1.53 -0.74 7.87
C HIS A 66 -0.57 -0.23 8.95
N THR A 67 -1.13 0.22 10.08
CA THR A 67 -0.40 0.72 11.26
C THR A 67 -0.24 -0.34 12.35
N ALA A 68 -0.75 -1.55 12.14
CA ALA A 68 -0.54 -2.68 13.03
C ALA A 68 0.96 -2.88 13.29
N LYS A 69 1.32 -3.18 14.54
CA LYS A 69 2.72 -3.31 14.99
C LYS A 69 3.52 -4.27 14.10
N THR A 70 2.91 -5.40 13.73
CA THR A 70 3.52 -6.42 12.87
C THR A 70 3.78 -5.95 11.44
N THR A 71 2.92 -5.07 10.91
CA THR A 71 3.12 -4.43 9.60
C THR A 71 4.27 -3.43 9.68
N GLN A 72 4.33 -2.63 10.75
CA GLN A 72 5.40 -1.64 10.98
C GLN A 72 6.78 -2.30 11.20
N GLU A 73 6.81 -3.42 11.93
CA GLU A 73 8.02 -4.25 12.09
C GLU A 73 8.49 -4.79 10.73
N SER A 74 7.58 -5.36 9.94
CA SER A 74 7.90 -5.87 8.59
C SER A 74 8.44 -4.79 7.65
N LEU A 75 7.88 -3.58 7.70
CA LEU A 75 8.37 -2.43 6.92
C LEU A 75 9.78 -2.01 7.36
N ARG A 76 10.05 -2.02 8.67
CA ARG A 76 11.39 -1.73 9.23
C ARG A 76 12.42 -2.78 8.83
N ASP A 77 12.08 -4.06 8.91
CA ASP A 77 12.97 -5.17 8.52
C ASP A 77 13.39 -5.05 7.05
N LYS A 78 12.51 -4.53 6.21
CA LYS A 78 12.76 -4.29 4.77
C LYS A 78 13.48 -2.99 4.47
N SER A 79 13.84 -2.22 5.51
CA SER A 79 14.44 -0.89 5.37
C SER A 79 13.59 0.06 4.51
N LEU A 80 12.26 -0.10 4.54
CA LEU A 80 11.35 0.78 3.82
C LEU A 80 11.13 2.04 4.66
N ASN A 81 11.47 3.20 4.07
CA ASN A 81 11.16 4.48 4.69
C ASN A 81 9.69 4.77 4.51
N VAL A 82 8.90 4.68 5.58
CA VAL A 82 7.48 5.00 5.56
C VAL A 82 7.29 6.48 5.89
N PHE A 83 6.51 7.19 5.09
CA PHE A 83 6.14 8.57 5.39
C PHE A 83 5.20 8.59 6.60
N GLU A 84 5.67 9.17 7.70
CA GLU A 84 4.84 9.39 8.88
C GLU A 84 3.95 10.63 8.67
N TRP A 85 2.64 10.42 8.66
CA TRP A 85 1.66 11.51 8.59
C TRP A 85 0.70 11.45 9.79
N PRO A 86 0.46 12.56 10.50
CA PRO A 86 -0.41 12.56 11.66
C PRO A 86 -1.86 12.21 11.28
N CYS A 87 -2.46 11.32 12.08
CA CYS A 87 -3.86 10.93 11.93
C CYS A 87 -4.76 12.16 12.00
N GLY A 88 -5.56 12.41 10.95
CA GLY A 88 -6.50 13.54 10.88
C GLY A 88 -5.96 14.81 10.21
N ALA A 89 -4.69 14.84 9.78
CA ALA A 89 -4.19 15.92 8.97
C ALA A 89 -4.59 15.73 7.49
N PRO A 90 -4.85 16.81 6.73
CA PRO A 90 -5.32 16.73 5.35
C PRO A 90 -4.35 15.93 4.49
N HIS A 91 -4.85 15.09 3.57
CA HIS A 91 -3.98 14.30 2.69
C HIS A 91 -2.96 15.22 2.00
N PRO A 92 -1.65 14.97 2.13
CA PRO A 92 -0.67 15.70 1.34
C PRO A 92 -0.82 15.25 -0.12
N ASN A 93 -1.03 16.24 -1.00
CA ASN A 93 -1.21 16.09 -2.46
C ASN A 93 -0.01 15.43 -3.13
#